data_AF-A0A7W1DU27-F1
#
_entry.id   AF-A0A7W1DU27-F1
#
_cell.length_a   1.000
_cell.length_b   1.000
_cell.length_c   1.000
_cell.angle_alpha   90.00
_cell.angle_beta   90.00
_cell.angle_gamma   90.00
#
_symmetry.space_group_name_H-M   'P 1'
#
loop_
_entity.id
_entity.type
_entity.pdbx_description
1 polymer ?
#
loop_
_entity_poly.entity_id
_entity_poly.type
_entity_poly.pdbx_seq_one_letter_code
_entity_poly.pdbx_strand_id
1 'polypeptide(L)'
;KVRARGADTSTHRLLSHLWTGSFGPDADDGITVPEPVGVLADLQMVVQRRVPGEALTCLLEGSRGYPLARRAAEAIAKLHRQAVPAHRQHSVDDEIRILRERLVMVADSLPHWQTRITALLDGCERIAASLHDAPSSGIHRDFYPDQILVDGDRLYLLDLDLYSNGDPALDVGNFMAHLDEYSLRRFADTERLADRKSAFVERYLELSTRTTRGAIDAYAALSLARHIAISQQFSERRPLTGALLDLCEERVLRLLCVGRH
;
A
#
# COMPACT_ATOMS: atom_id res chain seq x y z
N LYS A 1 -13.60 11.64 3.09
CA LYS A 1 -12.47 11.95 4.01
C LYS A 1 -11.95 13.32 3.59
N VAL A 2 -11.96 14.35 4.44
CA VAL A 2 -11.58 15.73 4.04
C VAL A 2 -10.11 15.98 4.39
N ARG A 3 -9.30 16.38 3.40
CA ARG A 3 -7.97 16.98 3.60
C ARG A 3 -7.87 18.21 2.71
N ALA A 4 -7.62 19.37 3.30
CA ALA A 4 -7.44 20.62 2.56
C ALA A 4 -6.00 20.72 2.03
N ARG A 5 -5.80 20.53 0.72
CA ARG A 5 -4.55 20.87 0.00
C ARG A 5 -4.84 21.21 -1.46
N GLY A 6 -5.13 22.49 -1.71
CA GLY A 6 -5.31 23.02 -3.07
C GLY A 6 -6.54 22.42 -3.78
N ALA A 7 -7.00 23.06 -4.86
CA ALA A 7 -8.07 22.45 -5.64
C ALA A 7 -7.58 21.09 -6.16
N ASP A 8 -8.34 20.02 -5.91
CA ASP A 8 -8.07 18.60 -6.23
C ASP A 8 -8.05 18.30 -7.76
N THR A 9 -7.65 19.31 -8.52
CA THR A 9 -7.54 19.35 -9.98
C THR A 9 -6.48 18.40 -10.52
N SER A 10 -5.43 18.10 -9.75
CA SER A 10 -4.42 17.13 -10.17
C SER A 10 -4.93 15.70 -10.11
N THR A 11 -5.64 15.33 -9.03
CA THR A 11 -6.29 14.02 -8.91
C THR A 11 -7.40 13.86 -9.96
N HIS A 12 -8.22 14.90 -10.17
CA HIS A 12 -9.21 14.89 -11.25
C HIS A 12 -8.56 14.65 -12.62
N ARG A 13 -7.44 15.33 -12.92
CA ARG A 13 -6.73 15.19 -14.19
C ARG A 13 -6.14 13.80 -14.35
N LEU A 14 -5.56 13.24 -13.30
CA LEU A 14 -5.06 11.87 -13.27
C LEU A 14 -6.19 10.88 -13.57
N LEU A 15 -7.29 10.95 -12.81
CA LEU A 15 -8.45 10.07 -13.00
C LEU A 15 -9.04 10.21 -14.41
N SER A 16 -9.15 11.44 -14.92
CA SER A 16 -9.64 11.70 -16.28
C SER A 16 -8.73 11.04 -17.31
N HIS A 17 -7.42 11.20 -17.17
CA HIS A 17 -6.45 10.59 -18.08
C HIS A 17 -6.52 9.06 -18.05
N LEU A 18 -6.57 8.46 -16.87
CA LEU A 18 -6.68 7.01 -16.71
C LEU A 18 -8.00 6.48 -17.30
N TRP A 19 -9.13 7.14 -16.98
CA TRP A 19 -10.47 6.75 -17.44
C TRP A 19 -10.65 6.87 -18.95
N THR A 20 -10.14 7.94 -19.59
CA THR A 20 -10.17 8.06 -21.06
C THR A 20 -9.14 7.18 -21.76
N GLY A 21 -8.18 6.65 -21.00
CA GLY A 21 -7.10 5.81 -21.48
C GLY A 21 -7.34 4.34 -21.12
N SER A 22 -6.30 3.70 -20.57
CA SER A 22 -6.29 2.25 -20.37
C SER A 22 -7.20 1.74 -19.23
N PHE A 23 -7.77 2.63 -18.40
CA PHE A 23 -8.64 2.28 -17.26
C PHE A 23 -10.11 2.64 -17.49
N GLY A 24 -10.51 2.90 -18.74
CA GLY A 24 -11.89 3.19 -19.11
C GLY A 24 -12.83 1.97 -19.05
N PRO A 25 -14.12 2.17 -19.35
CA PRO A 25 -15.14 1.13 -19.29
C PRO A 25 -14.88 -0.04 -20.25
N ASP A 26 -14.16 0.23 -21.34
CA ASP A 26 -13.83 -0.72 -22.40
C ASP A 26 -12.46 -1.39 -22.23
N ALA A 27 -11.86 -1.32 -21.03
CA ALA A 27 -10.60 -1.99 -20.75
C ALA A 27 -10.75 -3.53 -20.84
N ASP A 28 -10.06 -4.16 -21.79
CA ASP A 28 -10.13 -5.61 -22.09
C ASP A 28 -9.78 -6.50 -20.88
N ASP A 29 -8.89 -6.03 -20.00
CA ASP A 29 -8.47 -6.73 -18.78
C ASP A 29 -9.44 -6.58 -17.60
N GLY A 30 -10.51 -5.79 -17.78
CA GLY A 30 -11.51 -5.50 -16.76
C GLY A 30 -10.99 -4.65 -15.59
N ILE A 31 -9.80 -4.05 -15.67
CA ILE A 31 -9.23 -3.21 -14.63
C ILE A 31 -9.47 -1.74 -14.97
N THR A 32 -10.22 -1.05 -14.11
CA THR A 32 -10.74 0.30 -14.37
C THR A 32 -10.55 1.22 -13.17
N VAL A 33 -10.80 2.51 -13.34
CA VAL A 33 -11.01 3.49 -12.26
C VAL A 33 -12.46 3.95 -12.31
N PRO A 34 -13.07 4.49 -11.24
CA PRO A 34 -14.40 5.09 -11.38
C PRO A 34 -14.39 6.33 -12.29
N GLU A 35 -15.48 6.57 -13.03
CA GLU A 35 -15.59 7.75 -13.90
C GLU A 35 -15.46 9.04 -13.09
N PRO A 36 -14.53 9.95 -13.42
CA PRO A 36 -14.50 11.28 -12.84
C PRO A 36 -15.66 12.12 -13.42
N VAL A 37 -16.55 12.57 -12.54
CA VAL A 37 -17.74 13.38 -12.92
C VAL A 37 -17.43 14.87 -12.88
N GLY A 38 -16.58 15.30 -11.95
CA GLY A 38 -16.19 16.71 -11.84
C GLY A 38 -15.45 17.05 -10.55
N VAL A 39 -15.20 18.35 -10.35
CA VAL A 39 -14.55 18.90 -9.15
C VAL A 39 -15.49 19.89 -8.48
N LEU A 40 -15.70 19.74 -7.18
CA LEU A 40 -16.33 20.74 -6.32
C LEU A 40 -15.22 21.62 -5.72
N ALA A 41 -14.90 22.71 -6.42
CA ALA A 41 -13.75 23.55 -6.11
C ALA A 41 -13.77 24.11 -4.67
N ASP A 42 -14.93 24.58 -4.21
CA ASP A 42 -15.12 25.16 -2.87
C ASP A 42 -14.87 24.15 -1.75
N LEU A 43 -15.06 22.85 -2.03
CA LEU A 43 -14.86 21.76 -1.08
C LEU A 43 -13.52 21.04 -1.29
N GLN A 44 -12.78 21.37 -2.35
CA GLN A 44 -11.56 20.66 -2.76
C GLN A 44 -11.81 19.16 -2.92
N MET A 45 -12.92 18.78 -3.55
CA MET A 45 -13.35 17.39 -3.72
C MET A 45 -13.47 17.01 -5.19
N VAL A 46 -12.93 15.86 -5.56
CA VAL A 46 -13.28 15.16 -6.81
C VAL A 46 -14.52 14.30 -6.60
N VAL A 47 -15.46 14.42 -7.54
CA VAL A 47 -16.68 13.59 -7.59
C VAL A 47 -16.48 12.51 -8.66
N GLN A 48 -16.78 11.27 -8.29
CA GLN A 48 -16.70 10.12 -9.18
C GLN A 48 -18.04 9.39 -9.23
N ARG A 49 -18.32 8.71 -10.35
CA ARG A 49 -19.51 7.86 -10.46
C ARG A 49 -19.36 6.69 -9.49
N ARG A 50 -20.42 6.44 -8.72
CA ARG A 50 -20.48 5.27 -7.84
C ARG A 50 -20.40 4.00 -8.70
N VAL A 51 -19.46 3.13 -8.36
CA VAL A 51 -19.29 1.81 -8.97
C VAL A 51 -19.90 0.73 -8.06
N PRO A 52 -20.42 -0.37 -8.64
CA PRO A 52 -20.79 -1.55 -7.87
C PRO A 52 -19.54 -2.31 -7.40
N GLY A 53 -19.73 -3.24 -6.46
CA GLY A 53 -18.70 -4.20 -6.06
C GLY A 53 -18.46 -4.27 -4.56
N GLU A 54 -17.69 -5.28 -4.18
CA GLU A 54 -17.26 -5.56 -2.80
C GLU A 54 -15.76 -5.28 -2.66
N ALA A 55 -15.33 -4.80 -1.49
CA ALA A 55 -13.92 -4.58 -1.20
C ALA A 55 -13.13 -5.90 -1.30
N LEU A 56 -11.99 -5.86 -1.98
CA LEU A 56 -11.16 -7.05 -2.20
C LEU A 56 -10.79 -7.73 -0.87
N THR A 57 -10.55 -6.98 0.21
CA THR A 57 -10.28 -7.51 1.55
C THR A 57 -11.29 -8.58 1.98
N CYS A 58 -12.59 -8.37 1.72
CA CYS A 58 -13.65 -9.29 2.14
C CYS A 58 -13.64 -10.58 1.30
N LEU A 59 -13.14 -10.51 0.07
CA LEU A 59 -13.13 -11.62 -0.88
C LEU A 59 -11.87 -12.49 -0.79
N LEU A 60 -10.80 -11.97 -0.19
CA LEU A 60 -9.50 -12.67 -0.10
C LEU A 60 -9.54 -13.94 0.75
N GLU A 61 -10.44 -14.02 1.72
CA GLU A 61 -10.66 -15.22 2.55
C GLU A 61 -11.32 -16.37 1.77
N GLY A 62 -12.09 -16.03 0.73
CA GLY A 62 -12.89 -16.99 -0.03
C GLY A 62 -12.08 -17.79 -1.04
N SER A 63 -12.77 -18.71 -1.73
CA SER A 63 -12.20 -19.54 -2.81
C SER A 63 -11.66 -18.71 -3.98
N ARG A 64 -12.23 -17.52 -4.23
CA ARG A 64 -11.75 -16.57 -5.24
C ARG A 64 -10.55 -15.73 -4.78
N GLY A 65 -10.10 -15.84 -3.53
CA GLY A 65 -9.04 -15.00 -2.99
C GLY A 65 -7.71 -15.13 -3.73
N TYR A 66 -7.28 -16.36 -4.03
CA TYR A 66 -6.03 -16.61 -4.77
C TYR A 66 -6.01 -15.94 -6.16
N PRO A 67 -6.99 -16.19 -7.06
CA PRO A 67 -7.01 -15.53 -8.37
C PRO A 67 -7.20 -14.01 -8.25
N LEU A 68 -7.99 -13.51 -7.28
CA LEU A 68 -8.16 -12.07 -7.09
C LEU A 68 -6.88 -11.38 -6.62
N ALA A 69 -6.05 -12.03 -5.80
CA ALA A 69 -4.75 -11.51 -5.41
C ALA A 69 -3.83 -11.33 -6.63
N ARG A 70 -3.83 -12.29 -7.57
CA ARG A 70 -3.11 -12.12 -8.85
C ARG A 70 -3.64 -10.96 -9.68
N ARG A 71 -4.96 -10.76 -9.71
CA ARG A 71 -5.57 -9.62 -10.42
C ARG A 71 -5.28 -8.27 -9.77
N ALA A 72 -5.16 -8.21 -8.45
CA ALA A 72 -4.69 -7.00 -7.76
C ALA A 72 -3.25 -6.63 -8.19
N ALA A 73 -2.38 -7.64 -8.35
CA ALA A 73 -1.02 -7.44 -8.87
C ALA A 73 -1.02 -6.93 -10.31
N GLU A 74 -1.92 -7.46 -11.15
CA GLU A 74 -2.11 -6.95 -12.52
C GLU A 74 -2.58 -5.50 -12.54
N ALA A 75 -3.50 -5.13 -11.64
CA ALA A 75 -4.02 -3.78 -11.55
C ALA A 75 -2.96 -2.75 -11.15
N ILE A 76 -2.15 -3.05 -10.14
CA ILE A 76 -1.09 -2.13 -9.72
C ILE A 76 0.07 -2.09 -10.72
N ALA A 77 0.43 -3.22 -11.33
CA ALA A 77 1.43 -3.25 -12.40
C ALA A 77 0.96 -2.46 -13.64
N LYS A 78 -0.35 -2.51 -13.95
CA LYS A 78 -0.96 -1.70 -15.01
C LYS A 78 -0.82 -0.20 -14.71
N LEU A 79 -1.04 0.21 -13.47
CA LEU A 79 -0.88 1.61 -13.05
C LEU A 79 0.58 2.06 -13.16
N HIS A 80 1.53 1.27 -12.67
CA HIS A 80 2.96 1.58 -12.71
C HIS A 80 3.54 1.72 -14.13
N ARG A 81 2.92 1.07 -15.12
CA ARG A 81 3.29 1.21 -16.54
C ARG A 81 2.73 2.47 -17.19
N GLN A 82 1.80 3.20 -16.55
CA GLN A 82 1.27 4.41 -17.14
C GLN A 82 2.31 5.53 -17.09
N ALA A 83 2.48 6.22 -18.21
CA ALA A 83 3.32 7.41 -18.30
C ALA A 83 2.55 8.67 -17.89
N VAL A 84 1.76 8.62 -16.80
CA VAL A 84 1.05 9.81 -16.30
C VAL A 84 1.96 10.59 -15.35
N PRO A 85 2.32 11.85 -15.67
CA PRO A 85 3.16 12.65 -14.80
C PRO A 85 2.49 12.84 -13.43
N ALA A 86 3.15 12.41 -12.36
CA ALA A 86 2.74 12.77 -11.01
C ALA A 86 3.26 14.18 -10.65
N HIS A 87 2.42 14.96 -9.98
CA HIS A 87 2.80 16.28 -9.43
C HIS A 87 3.52 16.19 -8.09
N ARG A 88 3.53 15.00 -7.48
CA ARG A 88 4.20 14.73 -6.21
C ARG A 88 5.38 13.78 -6.44
N GLN A 89 6.40 13.91 -5.62
CA GLN A 89 7.45 12.92 -5.45
C GLN A 89 7.30 12.31 -4.07
N HIS A 90 7.68 11.06 -3.94
CA HIS A 90 7.66 10.35 -2.67
C HIS A 90 8.84 9.39 -2.61
N SER A 91 9.81 9.73 -1.76
CA SER A 91 11.06 8.98 -1.62
C SER A 91 11.02 8.01 -0.43
N VAL A 92 12.03 7.15 -0.33
CA VAL A 92 12.26 6.35 0.87
C VAL A 92 12.51 7.22 2.11
N ASP A 93 13.17 8.37 1.96
CA ASP A 93 13.38 9.32 3.06
C ASP A 93 12.06 9.90 3.56
N ASP A 94 11.10 10.14 2.66
CA ASP A 94 9.75 10.55 3.05
C ASP A 94 9.03 9.46 3.85
N GLU A 95 9.19 8.18 3.45
CA GLU A 95 8.66 7.04 4.21
C GLU A 95 9.26 6.97 5.61
N ILE A 96 10.58 7.09 5.74
CA ILE A 96 11.25 7.04 7.04
C ILE A 96 10.89 8.23 7.91
N ARG A 97 10.80 9.43 7.34
CA ARG A 97 10.34 10.61 8.07
C ARG A 97 8.94 10.41 8.65
N ILE A 98 7.99 9.92 7.84
CA ILE A 98 6.62 9.62 8.29
C ILE A 98 6.63 8.53 9.36
N LEU A 99 7.39 7.44 9.15
CA LEU A 99 7.49 6.34 10.11
C LEU A 99 8.03 6.82 11.46
N ARG A 100 9.13 7.60 11.45
CA ARG A 100 9.75 8.18 12.65
C ARG A 100 8.76 9.06 13.41
N GLU A 101 8.12 10.01 12.73
CA GLU A 101 7.10 10.88 13.33
C GLU A 101 6.01 10.05 14.05
N ARG A 102 5.53 8.99 13.40
CA ARG A 102 4.46 8.12 13.92
C ARG A 102 4.89 7.25 15.09
N LEU A 103 6.06 6.63 15.00
CA LEU A 103 6.56 5.73 16.04
C LEU A 103 7.00 6.48 17.29
N VAL A 104 7.59 7.68 17.15
CA VAL A 104 7.92 8.53 18.31
C VAL A 104 6.65 8.88 19.09
N MET A 105 5.56 9.27 18.41
CA MET A 105 4.27 9.52 19.08
C MET A 105 3.75 8.30 19.87
N VAL A 106 3.94 7.08 19.34
CA VAL A 106 3.55 5.85 20.05
C VAL A 106 4.45 5.61 21.25
N ALA A 107 5.77 5.78 21.09
CA ALA A 107 6.74 5.60 22.17
C ALA A 107 6.50 6.57 23.33
N ASP A 108 6.18 7.83 23.04
CA ASP A 108 5.85 8.84 24.04
C ASP A 108 4.55 8.50 24.78
N SER A 109 3.57 7.93 24.07
CA SER A 109 2.27 7.56 24.65
C SER A 109 2.31 6.23 25.42
N LEU A 110 3.24 5.33 25.09
CA LEU A 110 3.38 3.99 25.66
C LEU A 110 4.84 3.75 26.08
N PRO A 111 5.30 4.31 27.21
CA PRO A 111 6.71 4.26 27.62
C PRO A 111 7.28 2.85 27.78
N HIS A 112 6.43 1.86 28.11
CA HIS A 112 6.84 0.45 28.23
C HIS A 112 7.30 -0.16 26.90
N TRP A 113 6.94 0.43 25.75
CA TRP A 113 7.42 0.03 24.43
C TRP A 113 8.53 0.91 23.85
N GLN A 114 8.91 1.99 24.54
CA GLN A 114 9.86 2.98 24.02
C GLN A 114 11.16 2.35 23.52
N THR A 115 11.81 1.51 24.34
CA THR A 115 13.08 0.84 23.95
C THR A 115 12.94 -0.01 22.70
N ARG A 116 11.85 -0.79 22.60
CA ARG A 116 11.58 -1.66 21.44
C ARG A 116 11.32 -0.83 20.18
N ILE A 117 10.50 0.22 20.30
CA ILE A 117 10.18 1.11 19.18
C ILE A 117 11.43 1.83 18.66
N THR A 118 12.30 2.32 19.55
CA THR A 118 13.56 2.95 19.15
C THR A 118 14.46 1.97 18.39
N ALA A 119 14.67 0.76 18.92
CA ALA A 119 15.47 -0.26 18.26
C ALA A 119 14.87 -0.70 16.90
N LEU A 120 13.54 -0.80 16.82
CA LEU A 120 12.85 -1.11 15.57
C LEU A 120 13.05 0.01 14.53
N LEU A 121 12.95 1.28 14.95
CA LEU A 121 13.17 2.42 14.08
C LEU A 121 14.60 2.43 13.53
N ASP A 122 15.62 2.19 14.37
CA ASP A 122 17.02 2.07 13.92
C ASP A 122 17.18 0.98 12.87
N GLY A 123 16.51 -0.16 13.07
CA GLY A 123 16.51 -1.26 12.10
C GLY A 123 15.81 -0.89 10.78
N CYS A 124 14.69 -0.17 10.85
CA CYS A 124 13.97 0.34 9.67
C CYS A 124 14.82 1.35 8.89
N GLU A 125 15.54 2.25 9.56
CA GLU A 125 16.44 3.22 8.92
C GLU A 125 17.59 2.52 8.17
N ARG A 126 18.14 1.44 8.74
CA ARG A 126 19.16 0.62 8.07
C ARG A 126 18.61 -0.12 6.86
N ILE A 127 17.38 -0.62 6.91
CA ILE A 127 16.70 -1.24 5.76
C ILE A 127 16.47 -0.19 4.67
N ALA A 128 15.98 0.99 5.03
CA ALA A 128 15.75 2.08 4.08
C ALA A 128 17.04 2.52 3.39
N ALA A 129 18.16 2.59 4.11
CA ALA A 129 19.46 2.90 3.52
C ALA A 129 19.92 1.87 2.46
N SER A 130 19.35 0.65 2.46
CA SER A 130 19.63 -0.36 1.43
C SER A 130 18.84 -0.18 0.14
N LEU A 131 17.78 0.65 0.14
CA LEU A 131 16.95 0.96 -1.03
C LEU A 131 17.61 2.02 -1.93
N HIS A 132 18.79 1.69 -2.47
CA HIS A 132 19.51 2.54 -3.43
C HIS A 132 19.01 2.31 -4.87
N ASP A 133 19.19 3.31 -5.74
CA ASP A 133 18.88 3.25 -7.18
C ASP A 133 17.46 2.74 -7.52
N ALA A 134 16.50 3.08 -6.66
CA ALA A 134 15.10 2.68 -6.83
C ALA A 134 14.54 3.13 -8.19
N PRO A 135 13.88 2.24 -8.95
CA PRO A 135 13.20 2.65 -10.17
C PRO A 135 12.11 3.67 -9.82
N SER A 136 11.90 4.64 -10.70
CA SER A 136 10.83 5.62 -10.53
C SER A 136 9.70 5.35 -11.53
N SER A 137 8.46 5.36 -11.03
CA SER A 137 7.22 5.36 -11.82
C SER A 137 6.10 6.05 -11.04
N GLY A 138 4.95 6.26 -11.68
CA GLY A 138 3.74 6.66 -10.99
C GLY A 138 3.25 5.55 -10.06
N ILE A 139 3.16 5.85 -8.77
CA ILE A 139 2.73 4.94 -7.70
C ILE A 139 1.48 5.45 -7.02
N HIS A 140 0.66 4.54 -6.53
CA HIS A 140 -0.56 4.86 -5.78
C HIS A 140 -0.24 5.37 -4.37
N ARG A 141 0.84 4.88 -3.75
CA ARG A 141 1.39 5.18 -2.42
C ARG A 141 0.60 4.63 -1.22
N ASP A 142 -0.69 4.41 -1.38
CA ASP A 142 -1.57 3.85 -0.34
C ASP A 142 -2.35 2.65 -0.89
N PHE A 143 -1.69 1.81 -1.69
CA PHE A 143 -2.30 0.64 -2.30
C PHE A 143 -2.41 -0.52 -1.30
N TYR A 144 -3.64 -0.94 -1.02
CA TYR A 144 -3.96 -2.11 -0.20
C TYR A 144 -5.35 -2.65 -0.59
N PRO A 145 -5.77 -3.84 -0.13
CA PRO A 145 -6.96 -4.48 -0.71
C PRO A 145 -8.28 -3.69 -0.57
N ASP A 146 -8.47 -2.80 0.42
CA ASP A 146 -9.70 -1.98 0.46
C ASP A 146 -9.74 -0.90 -0.64
N GLN A 147 -8.61 -0.59 -1.28
CA GLN A 147 -8.56 0.34 -2.42
C GLN A 147 -8.94 -0.31 -3.75
N ILE A 148 -9.48 -1.53 -3.68
CA ILE A 148 -9.96 -2.28 -4.84
C ILE A 148 -11.38 -2.76 -4.58
N LEU A 149 -12.31 -2.38 -5.46
CA LEU A 149 -13.63 -3.01 -5.52
C LEU A 149 -13.67 -4.05 -6.62
N VAL A 150 -14.36 -5.16 -6.35
CA VAL A 150 -14.54 -6.27 -7.27
C VAL A 150 -16.03 -6.41 -7.59
N ASP A 151 -16.37 -6.35 -8.88
CA ASP A 151 -17.71 -6.61 -9.41
C ASP A 151 -17.64 -7.66 -10.51
N GLY A 152 -17.98 -8.92 -10.19
CA GLY A 152 -17.80 -10.05 -11.09
C GLY A 152 -16.33 -10.21 -11.49
N ASP A 153 -16.02 -9.89 -12.75
CA ASP A 153 -14.68 -9.89 -13.33
C ASP A 153 -14.11 -8.47 -13.55
N ARG A 154 -14.76 -7.42 -13.05
CA ARG A 154 -14.23 -6.05 -13.08
C ARG A 154 -13.58 -5.69 -11.75
N LEU A 155 -12.43 -5.03 -11.83
CA LEU A 155 -11.74 -4.41 -10.70
C LEU A 155 -11.78 -2.89 -10.88
N TYR A 156 -12.09 -2.18 -9.80
CA TYR A 156 -12.03 -0.73 -9.73
C TYR A 156 -10.92 -0.32 -8.74
N LEU A 157 -9.90 0.38 -9.24
CA LEU A 157 -8.89 1.03 -8.41
C LEU A 157 -9.46 2.34 -7.85
N LEU A 158 -9.36 2.51 -6.53
CA LEU A 158 -9.87 3.67 -5.80
C LEU A 158 -8.74 4.55 -5.28
N ASP A 159 -9.09 5.71 -4.71
CA ASP A 159 -8.22 6.56 -3.86
C ASP A 159 -6.82 6.88 -4.42
N LEU A 160 -6.78 7.51 -5.60
CA LEU A 160 -5.54 7.98 -6.21
C LEU A 160 -5.11 9.37 -5.71
N ASP A 161 -5.65 9.83 -4.58
CA ASP A 161 -5.37 11.16 -4.00
C ASP A 161 -3.89 11.33 -3.63
N LEU A 162 -3.21 10.21 -3.32
CA LEU A 162 -1.80 10.16 -2.94
C LEU A 162 -0.85 9.81 -4.08
N TYR A 163 -1.35 9.71 -5.31
CA TYR A 163 -0.54 9.38 -6.48
C TYR A 163 0.69 10.28 -6.59
N SER A 164 1.85 9.65 -6.76
CA SER A 164 3.17 10.27 -6.67
C SER A 164 4.15 9.55 -7.60
N ASN A 165 5.26 10.19 -7.97
CA ASN A 165 6.40 9.50 -8.53
C ASN A 165 7.22 8.90 -7.39
N GLY A 166 7.55 7.62 -7.47
CA GLY A 166 8.29 6.92 -6.42
C GLY A 166 8.62 5.48 -6.82
N ASP A 167 9.12 4.71 -5.84
CA ASP A 167 9.46 3.31 -6.04
C ASP A 167 8.18 2.44 -6.09
N PRO A 168 7.91 1.73 -7.19
CA PRO A 168 6.74 0.85 -7.30
C PRO A 168 6.73 -0.30 -6.28
N ALA A 169 7.89 -0.68 -5.72
CA ALA A 169 7.97 -1.64 -4.62
C ALA A 169 7.18 -1.19 -3.38
N LEU A 170 6.99 0.12 -3.19
CA LEU A 170 6.21 0.67 -2.08
C LEU A 170 4.76 0.18 -2.10
N ASP A 171 4.09 0.23 -3.26
CA ASP A 171 2.68 -0.18 -3.36
C ASP A 171 2.51 -1.67 -3.07
N VAL A 172 3.46 -2.48 -3.55
CA VAL A 172 3.45 -3.94 -3.35
C VAL A 172 3.74 -4.29 -1.89
N GLY A 173 4.75 -3.63 -1.29
CA GLY A 173 5.09 -3.80 0.12
C GLY A 173 3.96 -3.35 1.05
N ASN A 174 3.28 -2.25 0.72
CA ASN A 174 2.13 -1.76 1.48
C ASN A 174 0.97 -2.76 1.45
N PHE A 175 0.66 -3.33 0.27
CA PHE A 175 -0.35 -4.37 0.14
C PHE A 175 -0.04 -5.60 1.00
N MET A 176 1.23 -6.05 1.01
CA MET A 176 1.67 -7.17 1.86
C MET A 176 1.52 -6.87 3.35
N ALA A 177 1.94 -5.68 3.80
CA ALA A 177 1.83 -5.27 5.19
C ALA A 177 0.38 -5.23 5.68
N HIS A 178 -0.53 -4.73 4.83
CA HIS A 178 -1.96 -4.74 5.14
C HIS A 178 -2.54 -6.15 5.21
N LEU A 179 -2.11 -7.08 4.35
CA LEU A 179 -2.52 -8.49 4.45
C LEU A 179 -2.01 -9.16 5.71
N ASP A 180 -0.78 -8.87 6.12
CA ASP A 180 -0.21 -9.41 7.36
C ASP A 180 -0.95 -8.86 8.59
N GLU A 181 -1.21 -7.54 8.64
CA GLU A 181 -2.03 -6.94 9.71
C GLU A 181 -3.43 -7.52 9.73
N TYR A 182 -4.06 -7.67 8.56
CA TYR A 182 -5.40 -8.22 8.44
C TYR A 182 -5.44 -9.66 8.97
N SER A 183 -4.49 -10.49 8.56
CA SER A 183 -4.42 -11.90 8.94
C SER A 183 -4.19 -12.04 10.45
N LEU A 184 -3.26 -11.26 11.00
CA LEU A 184 -2.99 -11.21 12.43
C LEU A 184 -4.22 -10.75 13.22
N ARG A 185 -4.88 -9.67 12.79
CA ARG A 185 -6.08 -9.12 13.47
C ARG A 185 -7.28 -10.05 13.40
N ARG A 186 -7.49 -10.71 12.27
CA ARG A 186 -8.70 -11.50 12.03
C ARG A 186 -8.59 -12.94 12.53
N PHE A 187 -7.38 -13.50 12.52
CA PHE A 187 -7.14 -14.93 12.74
C PHE A 187 -6.05 -15.24 13.78
N ALA A 188 -5.33 -14.23 14.29
CA ALA A 188 -4.14 -14.41 15.12
C ALA A 188 -3.06 -15.28 14.44
N ASP A 189 -3.02 -15.26 13.10
CA ASP A 189 -2.12 -16.07 12.29
C ASP A 189 -1.73 -15.28 11.03
N THR A 190 -0.44 -14.96 10.88
CA THR A 190 0.09 -14.22 9.73
C THR A 190 0.17 -15.07 8.46
N GLU A 191 0.13 -16.39 8.59
CA GLU A 191 0.23 -17.33 7.48
C GLU A 191 -1.14 -17.68 6.87
N ARG A 192 -2.23 -17.25 7.51
CA ARG A 192 -3.59 -17.57 7.07
C ARG A 192 -3.88 -17.20 5.61
N LEU A 193 -3.31 -16.10 5.13
CA LEU A 193 -3.42 -15.60 3.75
C LEU A 193 -2.07 -15.63 3.01
N ALA A 194 -1.11 -16.46 3.45
CA ALA A 194 0.22 -16.53 2.87
C ALA A 194 0.20 -16.86 1.38
N ASP A 195 -0.69 -17.75 0.93
CA ASP A 195 -0.79 -18.13 -0.47
C ASP A 195 -1.33 -16.98 -1.35
N ARG A 196 -2.27 -16.16 -0.84
CA ARG A 196 -2.73 -14.92 -1.52
C ARG A 196 -1.60 -13.91 -1.62
N LYS A 197 -0.84 -13.72 -0.53
CA LYS A 197 0.31 -12.82 -0.49
C LYS A 197 1.38 -13.24 -1.50
N SER A 198 1.76 -14.51 -1.53
CA SER A 198 2.71 -15.05 -2.51
C SER A 198 2.19 -14.92 -3.93
N ALA A 199 0.93 -15.25 -4.19
CA ALA A 199 0.34 -15.12 -5.52
C ALA A 199 0.35 -13.67 -6.04
N PHE A 200 0.08 -12.70 -5.18
CA PHE A 200 0.16 -11.28 -5.51
C PHE A 200 1.61 -10.86 -5.86
N VAL A 201 2.58 -11.19 -5.00
CA VAL A 201 3.99 -10.80 -5.21
C VAL A 201 4.59 -11.47 -6.44
N GLU A 202 4.37 -12.79 -6.60
CA GLU A 202 4.85 -13.56 -7.75
C GLU A 202 4.29 -12.99 -9.05
N ARG A 203 2.97 -12.75 -9.10
CA ARG A 203 2.35 -12.17 -10.28
C ARG A 203 2.88 -10.77 -10.58
N TYR A 204 3.09 -9.95 -9.56
CA TYR A 204 3.64 -8.62 -9.77
C TYR A 204 5.08 -8.69 -10.34
N LEU A 205 5.92 -9.56 -9.81
CA LEU A 205 7.30 -9.78 -10.28
C LEU A 205 7.35 -10.38 -11.70
N GLU A 206 6.40 -11.22 -12.08
CA GLU A 206 6.24 -11.69 -13.48
C GLU A 206 6.00 -10.53 -14.46
N LEU A 207 5.34 -9.45 -14.00
CA LEU A 207 4.90 -8.33 -14.83
C LEU A 207 5.83 -7.11 -14.77
N SER A 208 6.76 -7.07 -13.82
CA SER A 208 7.68 -5.96 -13.57
C SER A 208 9.13 -6.40 -13.82
N THR A 209 9.85 -5.63 -14.63
CA THR A 209 11.28 -5.90 -14.93
C THR A 209 12.26 -5.15 -14.04
N ARG A 210 11.82 -4.09 -13.34
CA ARG A 210 12.70 -3.21 -12.56
C ARG A 210 12.59 -3.37 -11.04
N THR A 211 11.45 -3.88 -10.56
CA THR A 211 11.20 -4.10 -9.14
C THR A 211 11.83 -5.42 -8.67
N THR A 212 12.54 -5.41 -7.55
CA THR A 212 13.12 -6.62 -6.97
C THR A 212 12.33 -7.12 -5.76
N ARG A 213 12.43 -8.42 -5.47
CA ARG A 213 11.83 -9.01 -4.27
C ARG A 213 12.37 -8.37 -2.98
N GLY A 214 13.67 -8.08 -2.93
CA GLY A 214 14.29 -7.43 -1.78
C GLY A 214 13.72 -6.04 -1.49
N ALA A 215 13.48 -5.22 -2.53
CA ALA A 215 12.85 -3.91 -2.36
C ALA A 215 11.41 -4.04 -1.85
N ILE A 216 10.64 -4.99 -2.38
CA ILE A 216 9.27 -5.28 -1.92
C ILE A 216 9.26 -5.66 -0.45
N ASP A 217 10.13 -6.60 -0.04
CA ASP A 217 10.18 -7.06 1.35
C ASP A 217 10.64 -5.94 2.31
N ALA A 218 11.54 -5.06 1.87
CA ALA A 218 11.94 -3.87 2.61
C ALA A 218 10.77 -2.90 2.83
N TYR A 219 10.04 -2.51 1.77
CA TYR A 219 8.86 -1.66 1.91
C TYR A 219 7.72 -2.34 2.69
N ALA A 220 7.60 -3.66 2.62
CA ALA A 220 6.65 -4.41 3.45
C ALA A 220 7.00 -4.30 4.94
N ALA A 221 8.29 -4.37 5.30
CA ALA A 221 8.73 -4.18 6.69
C ALA A 221 8.46 -2.75 7.17
N LEU A 222 8.83 -1.74 6.38
CA LEU A 222 8.58 -0.32 6.71
C LEU A 222 7.08 -0.05 6.85
N SER A 223 6.27 -0.56 5.91
CA SER A 223 4.82 -0.39 5.93
C SER A 223 4.20 -1.06 7.15
N LEU A 224 4.60 -2.29 7.48
CA LEU A 224 4.12 -3.00 8.66
C LEU A 224 4.49 -2.28 9.96
N ALA A 225 5.68 -1.68 10.05
CA ALA A 225 6.05 -0.85 11.19
C ALA A 225 5.12 0.36 11.35
N ARG A 226 4.62 0.96 10.25
CA ARG A 226 3.58 2.01 10.32
C ARG A 226 2.28 1.50 10.94
N HIS A 227 1.94 0.21 10.79
CA HIS A 227 0.74 -0.37 11.41
C HIS A 227 0.77 -0.37 12.94
N ILE A 228 1.95 -0.31 13.57
CA ILE A 228 2.06 -0.11 15.02
C ILE A 228 1.35 1.20 15.41
N ALA A 229 1.64 2.30 14.70
CA ALA A 229 0.99 3.57 14.94
C ALA A 229 -0.48 3.60 14.50
N ILE A 230 -0.85 2.91 13.42
CA ILE A 230 -2.25 2.78 12.99
C ILE A 230 -3.07 2.03 14.05
N SER A 231 -2.50 0.98 14.68
CA SER A 231 -3.18 0.21 15.72
C SER A 231 -3.58 1.06 16.93
N GLN A 232 -2.85 2.16 17.19
CA GLN A 232 -3.15 3.09 18.27
C GLN A 232 -4.28 4.08 17.96
N GLN A 233 -4.63 4.26 16.68
CA GLN A 233 -5.69 5.17 16.24
C GLN A 233 -7.10 4.60 16.44
N PHE A 234 -7.22 3.27 16.58
CA PHE A 234 -8.50 2.57 16.69
C PHE A 234 -8.53 1.73 17.96
N SER A 235 -9.52 1.94 18.83
CA SER A 235 -9.64 1.28 20.13
C SER A 235 -9.56 -0.25 20.04
N GLU A 236 -10.23 -0.82 19.06
CA GLU A 236 -10.33 -2.24 18.78
C GLU A 236 -9.02 -2.84 18.24
N ARG A 237 -8.09 -2.00 17.74
CA ARG A 237 -6.79 -2.45 17.22
C ARG A 237 -5.65 -2.31 18.22
N ARG A 238 -5.80 -1.53 19.29
CA ARG A 238 -4.76 -1.34 20.32
C ARG A 238 -4.18 -2.64 20.88
N PRO A 239 -4.97 -3.72 21.12
CA PRO A 239 -4.41 -4.98 21.60
C PRO A 239 -3.39 -5.64 20.64
N LEU A 240 -3.40 -5.28 19.35
CA LEU A 240 -2.48 -5.84 18.34
C LEU A 240 -1.07 -5.26 18.41
N THR A 241 -0.84 -4.15 19.12
CA THR A 241 0.45 -3.45 19.10
C THR A 241 1.62 -4.34 19.50
N GLY A 242 1.46 -5.18 20.52
CA GLY A 242 2.50 -6.12 20.94
C GLY A 242 2.84 -7.14 19.85
N ALA A 243 1.83 -7.79 19.28
CA ALA A 243 2.03 -8.77 18.21
C ALA A 243 2.59 -8.15 16.91
N LEU A 244 2.21 -6.91 16.60
CA LEU A 244 2.80 -6.15 15.49
C LEU A 244 4.27 -5.83 15.75
N LEU A 245 4.65 -5.44 16.98
CA LEU A 245 6.04 -5.23 17.35
C LEU A 245 6.86 -6.51 17.18
N ASP A 246 6.37 -7.65 17.70
CA ASP A 246 7.05 -8.95 17.59
C ASP A 246 7.30 -9.31 16.12
N LEU A 247 6.26 -9.19 15.28
CA LEU A 247 6.34 -9.48 13.85
C LEU A 247 7.28 -8.53 13.09
N CYS A 248 7.25 -7.24 13.42
CA CYS A 248 8.15 -6.25 12.84
C CYS A 248 9.61 -6.53 13.20
N GLU A 249 9.91 -6.82 14.47
CA GLU A 249 11.26 -7.12 14.94
C GLU A 249 11.83 -8.36 14.26
N GLU A 250 11.06 -9.44 14.17
CA GLU A 250 11.47 -10.66 13.45
C GLU A 250 11.82 -10.35 11.99
N ARG A 251 10.94 -9.60 11.31
CA ARG A 251 11.12 -9.27 9.89
C ARG A 251 12.32 -8.37 9.64
N VAL A 252 12.51 -7.36 10.48
CA VAL A 252 13.65 -6.44 10.40
C VAL A 252 14.96 -7.20 10.65
N LEU A 253 15.01 -8.07 11.66
CA LEU A 253 16.18 -8.90 11.93
C LEU A 253 16.52 -9.79 10.72
N ARG A 254 15.51 -10.46 10.14
CA ARG A 254 15.69 -11.31 8.96
C ARG A 254 16.30 -10.54 7.79
N LEU A 255 15.77 -9.37 7.46
CA LEU A 255 16.27 -8.55 6.35
C LEU A 255 17.70 -8.04 6.58
N LEU A 256 18.02 -7.64 7.82
CA LEU A 256 19.38 -7.19 8.18
C LEU A 256 20.42 -8.31 8.27
N CYS A 257 19.98 -9.57 8.36
CA CYS A 257 20.86 -10.75 8.29
C CYS A 257 21.16 -11.16 6.85
N VAL A 258 20.17 -11.06 5.95
CA VAL A 258 20.33 -11.45 4.53
C VAL A 258 21.34 -10.54 3.79
N GLY A 259 21.48 -9.27 4.18
CA GLY A 259 22.43 -8.33 3.57
C GLY A 259 23.88 -8.42 4.02
N ARG A 260 24.31 -9.48 4.74
CA ARG A 260 25.71 -9.66 5.22
C ARG A 260 26.52 -10.72 4.47
N HIS A 261 26.05 -11.17 3.31
CA HIS A 261 26.73 -12.13 2.44
C HIS A 261 26.94 -11.51 1.06
#